data_AF-A0A0D3IID4-F1
#
_entry.id   AF-A0A0D3IID4-F1
#
_cell.length_a   1.000
_cell.length_b   1.000
_cell.length_c   1.000
_cell.angle_alpha   90.00
_cell.angle_beta   90.00
_cell.angle_gamma   90.00
#
_symmetry.space_group_name_H-M   'P 1'
#
loop_
_entity.id
_entity.type
_entity.pdbx_description
1 polymer ?
#
loop_
_entity_poly.entity_id
_entity_poly.type
_entity_poly.pdbx_seq_one_letter_code
_entity_poly.pdbx_strand_id
1 'polypeptide(L)' 'APVYLAAVLEYMAAEVLELAGNAARDNKKSRIIPRHITLAVRNDEELNKFLGGVTVAQGGVLPNIHSVLLPKKSKKE' A
#
# COMPACT_ATOMS: atom_id res chain seq x y z
N ALA A 1 -16.40 -27.25 2.14
CA ALA A 1 -15.71 -26.52 1.06
C ALA A 1 -16.08 -25.03 1.00
N PRO A 2 -17.36 -24.60 0.84
CA PRO A 2 -17.68 -23.19 0.57
C PRO A 2 -17.42 -22.27 1.77
N VAL A 3 -17.70 -22.73 2.99
CA VAL A 3 -17.54 -21.94 4.21
C VAL A 3 -16.07 -21.57 4.46
N TYR A 4 -15.15 -22.51 4.27
CA TYR A 4 -13.72 -22.27 4.50
C TYR A 4 -13.17 -21.25 3.52
N LEU A 5 -13.47 -21.42 2.22
CA LEU A 5 -13.02 -20.46 1.20
C LEU A 5 -13.63 -19.07 1.44
N ALA A 6 -14.90 -18.99 1.81
CA ALA A 6 -15.56 -17.72 2.11
C ALA A 6 -14.86 -17.00 3.28
N ALA A 7 -14.57 -17.70 4.37
CA ALA A 7 -13.87 -17.12 5.52
C ALA A 7 -12.47 -16.60 5.16
N VAL A 8 -11.71 -17.35 4.33
CA VAL A 8 -10.38 -16.92 3.87
C VAL A 8 -10.48 -15.67 2.98
N LEU A 9 -11.44 -15.62 2.07
CA LEU A 9 -11.64 -14.46 1.20
C LEU A 9 -12.09 -13.23 2.00
N GLU A 10 -12.95 -13.41 2.99
CA GLU A 10 -13.38 -12.35 3.91
C GLU A 10 -12.20 -11.80 4.69
N TYR A 11 -11.37 -12.67 5.28
CA TYR A 11 -10.16 -12.26 6.00
C TYR A 11 -9.21 -11.45 5.11
N MET A 12 -8.92 -11.93 3.90
CA MET A 12 -8.05 -11.22 2.96
C MET A 12 -8.61 -9.86 2.55
N ALA A 13 -9.93 -9.76 2.34
CA ALA A 13 -10.57 -8.48 2.02
C ALA A 13 -10.50 -7.51 3.21
N ALA A 14 -10.75 -8.00 4.43
CA ALA A 14 -10.70 -7.19 5.64
C ALA A 14 -9.30 -6.62 5.89
N GLU A 15 -8.25 -7.45 5.75
CA GLU A 15 -6.86 -7.04 5.95
C GLU A 15 -6.45 -5.91 4.99
N VAL A 16 -6.75 -6.07 3.68
CA VAL A 16 -6.46 -5.04 2.67
C VAL A 16 -7.26 -3.76 2.94
N LEU A 17 -8.52 -3.86 3.35
CA LEU A 17 -9.36 -2.71 3.64
C LEU A 17 -8.94 -1.96 4.90
N GLU A 18 -8.49 -2.66 5.95
CA GLU A 18 -7.98 -2.06 7.18
C GLU A 18 -6.75 -1.20 6.88
N LEU A 19 -5.74 -1.78 6.22
CA LEU A 19 -4.52 -1.06 5.87
C LEU A 19 -4.77 0.07 4.86
N ALA A 20 -5.65 -0.13 3.87
CA ALA A 20 -6.01 0.92 2.93
C ALA A 20 -6.84 2.04 3.60
N GLY A 21 -7.64 1.72 4.60
CA GLY A 21 -8.35 2.66 5.45
C GLY A 21 -7.39 3.52 6.26
N ASN A 22 -6.37 2.91 6.88
CA ASN A 22 -5.30 3.61 7.57
C ASN A 22 -4.52 4.54 6.63
N ALA A 23 -4.15 4.06 5.44
CA ALA A 23 -3.50 4.89 4.42
C ALA A 23 -4.40 6.04 3.92
N ALA A 24 -5.73 5.86 3.87
CA ALA A 24 -6.67 6.93 3.54
C ALA A 24 -6.70 8.00 4.64
N ARG A 25 -6.76 7.56 5.89
CA ARG A 25 -6.77 8.41 7.09
C ARG A 25 -5.49 9.23 7.21
N ASP A 26 -4.33 8.63 6.96
CA ASP A 26 -3.03 9.31 6.96
C ASP A 26 -2.95 10.40 5.89
N ASN A 27 -3.60 10.14 4.74
CA ASN A 27 -3.76 11.12 3.67
C ASN A 27 -4.92 12.12 3.92
N LYS A 28 -5.49 12.13 5.13
CA LYS A 28 -6.60 13.01 5.55
C LYS A 28 -7.84 12.87 4.66
N LYS A 29 -8.12 11.65 4.18
CA LYS A 29 -9.30 11.32 3.36
C LYS A 29 -10.19 10.30 4.06
N SER A 30 -11.50 10.44 3.89
CA SER A 30 -12.48 9.47 4.40
C SER A 30 -12.82 8.34 3.42
N ARG A 31 -12.41 8.47 2.15
CA ARG A 31 -12.69 7.50 1.09
C ARG A 31 -11.41 6.82 0.63
N ILE A 32 -11.45 5.48 0.56
CA ILE A 32 -10.40 4.67 -0.05
C ILE A 32 -10.41 4.90 -1.57
N ILE A 33 -9.23 5.15 -2.13
CA ILE A 33 -8.99 5.26 -3.58
C ILE A 33 -7.86 4.30 -3.98
N PRO A 34 -7.63 4.01 -5.27
CA PRO A 34 -6.61 3.05 -5.70
C PRO A 34 -5.19 3.34 -5.17
N ARG A 35 -4.85 4.62 -4.96
CA ARG A 35 -3.60 5.03 -4.30
C ARG A 35 -3.46 4.44 -2.90
N HIS A 36 -4.51 4.47 -2.09
CA HIS A 36 -4.46 3.96 -0.72
C HIS A 36 -4.29 2.44 -0.68
N ILE A 37 -4.93 1.71 -1.61
CA ILE A 37 -4.74 0.27 -1.79
C ILE A 37 -3.28 -0.04 -2.14
N THR A 38 -2.67 0.74 -3.03
CA THR A 38 -1.27 0.54 -3.41
C THR A 38 -0.31 0.84 -2.26
N LEU A 39 -0.57 1.90 -1.49
CA LEU A 39 0.23 2.20 -0.31
C LEU A 39 0.11 1.10 0.75
N ALA A 40 -1.08 0.56 0.99
CA ALA A 40 -1.30 -0.55 1.90
C ALA A 40 -0.56 -1.82 1.46
N VAL A 41 -0.83 -2.28 0.23
CA VAL A 41 -0.26 -3.52 -0.30
C VAL A 41 1.26 -3.46 -0.42
N ARG A 42 1.84 -2.31 -0.82
CA ARG A 42 3.29 -2.23 -1.06
C ARG A 42 4.10 -1.96 0.20
N ASN A 43 3.50 -1.40 1.26
CA ASN A 43 4.18 -1.24 2.55
C ASN A 43 4.08 -2.47 3.45
N ASP A 44 3.11 -3.35 3.21
CA ASP A 44 2.99 -4.62 3.92
C ASP A 44 3.80 -5.73 3.21
N GLU A 45 4.63 -6.45 3.95
CA GLU A 45 5.55 -7.45 3.38
C GLU A 45 4.80 -8.65 2.80
N GLU A 46 3.80 -9.15 3.52
CA GLU A 46 3.05 -10.35 3.15
C GLU A 46 2.15 -10.09 1.94
N LEU A 47 1.41 -8.97 1.95
CA LEU A 47 0.58 -8.55 0.83
C LEU A 47 1.41 -8.17 -0.39
N ASN A 48 2.56 -7.53 -0.23
CA ASN A 48 3.43 -7.21 -1.37
C ASN A 48 3.96 -8.49 -2.04
N LYS A 49 4.31 -9.51 -1.23
CA LYS A 49 4.72 -10.81 -1.75
C LYS A 49 3.56 -11.55 -2.43
N PHE A 50 2.39 -11.57 -1.79
CA PHE A 50 1.19 -12.21 -2.32
C PHE A 50 0.72 -11.57 -3.64
N LEU A 51 0.81 -10.24 -3.75
CA LEU A 51 0.37 -9.45 -4.91
C LEU A 51 1.55 -8.90 -5.74
N GLY A 52 2.71 -9.56 -5.73
CA GLY A 52 3.94 -9.07 -6.36
C GLY A 52 3.80 -8.87 -7.88
N GLY A 53 3.05 -9.74 -8.56
CA GLY A 53 2.79 -9.65 -10.00
C GLY A 53 1.53 -8.87 -10.39
N VAL A 54 0.77 -8.35 -9.41
CA VAL A 54 -0.51 -7.68 -9.67
C VAL A 54 -0.29 -6.19 -9.86
N THR A 55 -0.91 -5.62 -10.89
CA THR A 55 -0.92 -4.16 -11.12
C THR A 55 -2.22 -3.56 -10.62
N VAL A 56 -2.12 -2.57 -9.72
CA VAL A 56 -3.26 -1.77 -9.27
C VAL A 56 -3.39 -0.56 -10.18
N ALA A 57 -4.43 -0.54 -11.01
CA ALA A 57 -4.72 0.60 -11.87
C ALA A 57 -4.87 1.89 -11.03
N GLN A 58 -4.28 3.00 -11.49
CA GLN A 58 -4.29 4.30 -10.80
C GLN A 58 -3.62 4.31 -9.39
N GLY A 59 -2.82 3.29 -9.07
CA GLY A 59 -2.16 3.14 -7.77
C GLY A 59 -0.91 4.01 -7.54
N GLY A 60 -0.20 4.35 -8.61
CA GLY A 60 1.12 4.95 -8.54
C GLY A 60 2.16 4.02 -7.88
N VAL A 61 3.22 4.59 -7.31
CA VAL A 61 4.31 3.84 -6.65
C VAL A 61 4.64 4.38 -5.26
N LEU A 62 5.30 3.60 -4.41
CA LEU A 62 5.82 4.13 -3.14
C LEU A 62 6.83 5.26 -3.40
N PRO A 63 6.72 6.40 -2.69
CA PRO A 63 7.72 7.45 -2.80
C PRO A 63 9.08 6.94 -2.31
N ASN A 64 10.04 6.84 -3.22
CA ASN A 64 11.41 6.45 -2.90
C ASN A 64 12.37 7.18 -3.83
N ILE A 65 13.39 7.83 -3.26
CA ILE A 65 14.46 8.50 -4.00
C ILE A 65 15.77 7.86 -3.56
N HIS A 66 16.50 7.25 -4.49
CA HIS A 66 17.81 6.72 -4.18
C HIS A 66 18.74 7.82 -3.66
N SER A 67 19.52 7.51 -2.62
CA SER A 67 20.40 8.47 -1.94
C SER A 67 21.39 9.18 -2.88
N VAL A 68 21.83 8.52 -3.95
CA VAL A 68 22.70 9.10 -4.99
C VAL A 68 22.07 10.26 -5.76
N LEU A 69 20.73 10.32 -5.80
CA LEU A 69 19.98 11.36 -6.49
C LEU A 69 19.70 12.58 -5.59
N LEU A 70 20.01 12.50 -4.30
CA LEU A 70 19.79 13.62 -3.38
C LEU A 70 20.88 14.68 -3.58
N PRO A 71 20.52 15.98 -3.52
CA PRO A 71 21.50 17.05 -3.59
C PRO A 71 22.51 16.92 -2.44
N LYS A 72 23.80 17.13 -2.75
CA LYS A 72 24.84 17.17 -1.72
C LYS A 72 24.53 18.29 -0.74
N LYS A 73 24.46 17.97 0.57
CA LYS A 73 24.33 19.00 1.62
C LYS A 73 25.57 19.90 1.57
N SER A 74 25.45 21.12 1.06
CA SER A 74 26.41 22.19 1.35
C SER A 74 26.20 22.61 2.81
N LYS A 75 27.26 22.62 3.63
CA LYS A 75 27.20 23.21 4.98
C LYS A 75 26.69 24.65 4.83
N LYS A 76 25.57 24.98 5.49
CA LYS A 76 25.21 26.38 5.73
C LYS A 76 26.26 26.91 6.71
N GLU A 77 27.00 27.93 6.29
CA GLU A 77 27.78 28.79 7.19
C GLU A 77 26.86 29.44 8.22
#